data_AF-A0A520HHE0-F1
#
_entry.id   AF-A0A520HHE0-F1
#
_cell.length_a   1.000
_cell.length_b   1.000
_cell.length_c   1.000
_cell.angle_alpha   90.00
_cell.angle_beta   90.00
_cell.angle_gamma   90.00
#
_symmetry.space_group_name_H-M   'P 1'
#
loop_
_entity.id
_entity.type
_entity.pdbx_description
1 polymer ?
#
loop_
_entity_poly.entity_id
_entity_poly.type
_entity_poly.pdbx_seq_one_letter_code
_entity_poly.pdbx_strand_id
1 'polypeptide(L)'
;MYQKNPSISKGIDWIMVWLYAIIIIFGLICIFSVEYKSTDSVMQTITGFQKNYSKQLFFFMASCVLATFILLMDSKLFTATANLSYLVGILLIIATFAIGKEIKGSKSWIPLGFMNLQPV
;
A
#
# COMPACT_ATOMS: atom_id res chain seq x y z
N MET A 1 1.65 38.53 20.62
CA MET A 1 0.70 37.40 20.45
C MET A 1 1.48 36.21 19.93
N TYR A 2 1.66 35.17 20.75
CA TYR A 2 2.48 34.01 20.40
C TYR A 2 1.71 33.13 19.40
N GLN A 3 2.05 33.23 18.11
CA GLN A 3 1.51 32.35 17.07
C GLN A 3 1.95 30.92 17.39
N LYS A 4 1.00 30.13 17.88
CA LYS A 4 1.18 28.70 18.11
C LYS A 4 1.19 28.04 16.73
N ASN A 5 2.37 27.89 16.13
CA ASN A 5 2.56 27.09 14.92
C ASN A 5 1.89 25.73 15.18
N PRO A 6 0.86 25.33 14.41
CA PRO A 6 0.36 23.97 14.48
C PRO A 6 1.45 23.11 13.85
N SER A 7 2.41 22.68 14.67
CA SER A 7 3.42 21.74 14.24
C SER A 7 2.68 20.46 13.86
N ILE A 8 2.69 20.15 12.56
CA ILE A 8 2.14 18.89 12.00
C ILE A 8 2.69 17.67 12.76
N SER A 9 3.88 17.80 13.35
CA SER A 9 4.53 16.82 14.22
C SER A 9 3.84 16.56 15.57
N LYS A 10 2.92 17.43 16.05
CA LYS A 10 2.38 17.37 17.42
C LYS A 10 1.32 16.27 17.67
N GLY A 11 1.14 15.35 16.73
CA GLY A 11 0.21 14.21 16.87
C GLY A 11 0.71 12.93 16.22
N ILE A 12 1.97 12.88 15.76
CA ILE A 12 2.53 11.68 15.14
C ILE A 12 3.16 10.80 16.22
N ASP A 13 2.67 9.58 16.33
CA ASP A 13 3.31 8.54 17.15
C ASP A 13 4.53 7.98 16.42
N TRP A 14 5.70 8.53 16.74
CA TRP A 14 6.97 8.11 16.14
C TRP A 14 7.37 6.67 16.50
N ILE A 15 6.90 6.13 17.62
CA ILE A 15 7.17 4.73 17.99
C ILE A 15 6.44 3.82 17.00
N MET A 16 5.18 4.13 16.69
CA MET A 16 4.39 3.37 15.72
C MET A 16 5.00 3.43 14.31
N VAL A 17 5.52 4.60 13.90
CA VAL A 17 6.19 4.77 12.61
C VAL A 17 7.45 3.91 12.52
N TRP A 18 8.29 3.90 13.56
CA TRP A 18 9.50 3.07 13.59
C TRP A 18 9.18 1.58 13.60
N LEU A 19 8.17 1.16 14.37
CA LEU A 19 7.72 -0.23 14.41
C LEU A 19 7.24 -0.68 13.02
N TYR A 20 6.44 0.13 12.34
CA TYR A 20 5.99 -0.11 10.97
C TYR A 20 7.17 -0.26 10.00
N ALA A 21 8.15 0.66 10.06
CA ALA A 21 9.32 0.63 9.18
C ALA A 21 10.17 -0.63 9.39
N ILE A 22 10.39 -1.04 10.64
CA ILE A 22 11.15 -2.25 10.99
C ILE A 22 10.46 -3.50 10.40
N ILE A 23 9.15 -3.66 10.62
CA ILE A 23 8.39 -4.81 10.12
C ILE A 23 8.50 -4.93 8.60
N ILE A 24 8.42 -3.80 7.88
CA ILE A 24 8.53 -3.80 6.42
C ILE A 24 9.92 -4.19 5.96
N ILE A 25 10.98 -3.63 6.57
CA ILE A 25 12.36 -3.95 6.22
C ILE A 25 12.61 -5.45 6.43
N PHE A 26 12.16 -6.01 7.55
CA PHE A 26 12.25 -7.45 7.79
C PHE A 26 11.50 -8.26 6.72
N GLY A 27 10.26 -7.87 6.39
CA GLY A 27 9.49 -8.52 5.33
C GLY A 27 10.20 -8.49 3.97
N LEU A 28 10.76 -7.34 3.59
CA LEU A 28 11.52 -7.19 2.34
C LEU A 28 12.78 -8.07 2.33
N ILE A 29 13.52 -8.14 3.43
CA ILE A 29 14.68 -9.01 3.57
C ILE A 29 14.27 -10.49 3.42
N CYS A 30 13.16 -10.91 4.04
CA CYS A 30 12.67 -12.28 3.91
C CYS A 30 12.35 -12.64 2.46
N ILE A 31 11.65 -11.77 1.72
CA ILE A 31 11.30 -12.01 0.31
C ILE A 31 12.56 -12.03 -0.55
N PHE A 32 13.47 -11.08 -0.32
CA PHE A 32 14.76 -11.04 -1.00
C PHE A 32 15.55 -12.34 -0.75
N SER A 33 15.61 -12.81 0.49
CA SER A 33 16.35 -14.03 0.85
C SER A 33 15.83 -15.30 0.16
N VAL A 34 14.53 -15.38 -0.13
CA VAL A 34 13.92 -16.56 -0.78
C VAL A 34 14.05 -16.51 -2.30
N GLU A 35 13.99 -15.30 -2.88
CA GLU A 35 13.90 -15.13 -4.33
C GLU A 35 15.23 -14.79 -5.01
N TYR A 36 16.22 -14.33 -4.24
CA TYR A 36 17.54 -13.98 -4.73
C TYR A 36 18.30 -15.21 -5.24
N LYS A 37 18.91 -15.07 -6.43
CA LYS A 37 19.81 -16.06 -7.02
C LYS A 37 21.11 -15.36 -7.39
N SER A 38 22.25 -15.99 -7.10
CA SER A 38 23.59 -15.41 -7.33
C SER A 38 23.92 -15.08 -8.79
N THR A 39 23.13 -15.59 -9.73
CA THR A 39 23.25 -15.30 -11.18
C THR A 39 22.53 -14.01 -11.58
N ASP A 40 21.61 -13.50 -10.75
CA ASP A 40 20.79 -12.34 -11.07
C ASP A 40 21.51 -11.04 -10.67
N SER A 41 21.60 -10.09 -11.60
CA SER A 41 22.05 -8.73 -11.28
C SER A 41 20.95 -7.99 -10.51
N VAL A 42 21.20 -7.71 -9.23
CA VAL A 42 20.20 -7.09 -8.32
C VAL A 42 19.65 -5.79 -8.90
N MET A 43 20.50 -4.94 -9.46
CA MET A 43 20.10 -3.62 -9.98
C MET A 43 19.20 -3.70 -11.21
N GLN A 44 19.45 -4.65 -12.11
CA GLN A 44 18.60 -4.86 -13.29
C GLN A 44 17.26 -5.49 -12.90
N THR A 45 17.26 -6.30 -11.86
CA THR A 45 16.08 -6.99 -11.36
C THR A 45 15.14 -6.05 -10.61
N ILE A 46 15.69 -5.09 -9.87
CA ILE A 46 14.94 -4.01 -9.22
C ILE A 46 14.28 -3.10 -10.26
N THR A 47 15.04 -2.61 -11.24
CA THR A 47 14.52 -1.67 -12.26
C THR A 47 13.61 -2.34 -13.29
N GLY A 48 13.79 -3.65 -13.54
CA GLY A 48 13.00 -4.42 -14.50
C GLY A 48 11.67 -4.97 -13.98
N PHE A 49 11.30 -4.76 -12.71
CA PHE A 49 10.07 -5.29 -12.09
C PHE A 49 9.88 -6.81 -12.22
N GLN A 50 10.98 -7.54 -12.40
CA GLN A 50 10.95 -8.97 -12.76
C GLN A 50 10.68 -9.89 -11.56
N LYS A 51 11.00 -9.45 -10.34
CA LYS A 51 10.90 -10.25 -9.12
C LYS A 51 9.90 -9.67 -8.13
N ASN A 52 9.41 -10.52 -7.24
CA ASN A 52 8.44 -10.12 -6.22
C ASN A 52 9.03 -9.12 -5.22
N TYR A 53 10.30 -9.26 -4.82
CA TYR A 53 10.93 -8.25 -3.94
C TYR A 53 10.98 -6.85 -4.57
N SER A 54 11.18 -6.75 -5.90
CA SER A 54 11.15 -5.47 -6.63
C SER A 54 9.74 -4.85 -6.60
N LYS A 55 8.71 -5.66 -6.85
CA LYS A 55 7.31 -5.21 -6.76
C LYS A 55 6.96 -4.74 -5.35
N GLN A 56 7.38 -5.46 -4.31
CA GLN A 56 7.12 -5.10 -2.92
C GLN A 56 7.81 -3.80 -2.51
N LEU A 57 9.04 -3.57 -2.98
CA LEU A 57 9.75 -2.29 -2.79
C LEU A 57 9.00 -1.13 -3.45
N PHE A 58 8.46 -1.33 -4.66
CA PHE A 58 7.65 -0.32 -5.33
C PHE A 58 6.34 -0.03 -4.56
N PHE A 59 5.64 -1.06 -4.09
CA PHE A 59 4.45 -0.88 -3.26
C PHE A 59 4.76 -0.18 -1.93
N PHE A 60 5.92 -0.47 -1.32
CA PHE A 60 6.36 0.26 -0.13
C PHE A 60 6.55 1.75 -0.43
N MET A 61 7.26 2.10 -1.51
CA MET A 61 7.43 3.50 -1.93
C MET A 61 6.08 4.18 -2.20
N ALA A 62 5.18 3.52 -2.91
CA ALA A 62 3.83 4.02 -3.17
C ALA A 62 3.04 4.21 -1.86
N SER A 63 3.18 3.30 -0.89
CA SER A 63 2.53 3.41 0.42
C SER A 63 3.03 4.62 1.22
N CYS A 64 4.33 4.93 1.16
CA CYS A 64 4.91 6.11 1.84
C CYS A 64 4.36 7.41 1.25
N VAL A 65 4.23 7.48 -0.07
CA VAL A 65 3.60 8.61 -0.76
C VAL A 65 2.14 8.75 -0.34
N LEU A 66 1.36 7.66 -0.39
CA LEU A 66 -0.05 7.65 0.03
C LEU A 66 -0.22 8.04 1.51
N ALA A 67 0.62 7.51 2.41
CA ALA A 67 0.60 7.84 3.82
C ALA A 67 0.86 9.33 4.05
N THR A 68 1.78 9.94 3.30
CA THR A 68 2.05 11.38 3.35
C THR A 68 0.81 12.17 2.93
N PHE A 69 0.16 11.79 1.83
CA PHE A 69 -1.10 12.43 1.41
C PHE A 69 -2.20 12.30 2.46
N ILE A 70 -2.35 11.13 3.09
CA ILE A 70 -3.33 10.90 4.15
C ILE A 70 -3.06 11.80 5.37
N LEU A 71 -1.79 11.93 5.78
CA LEU A 71 -1.39 12.79 6.91
C LEU A 71 -1.60 14.28 6.63
N LEU A 72 -1.53 14.70 5.37
CA LEU A 72 -1.78 16.08 4.95
C LEU A 72 -3.27 16.38 4.75
N MET A 73 -4.13 15.36 4.70
CA MET A 73 -5.57 15.50 4.53
C MET A 73 -6.24 15.96 5.83
N ASP A 74 -7.28 16.81 5.74
CA ASP A 74 -8.12 17.11 6.90
C ASP A 74 -8.93 15.86 7.30
N SER A 75 -8.86 15.52 8.58
CA SER A 75 -9.71 14.54 9.27
C SER A 75 -11.20 14.57 8.87
N LYS A 76 -11.75 15.77 8.61
CA LYS A 76 -13.16 15.96 8.22
C LYS A 76 -13.49 15.40 6.85
N LEU A 77 -12.50 15.28 5.96
CA LEU A 77 -12.72 14.70 4.64
C LEU A 77 -13.10 13.23 4.75
N PHE A 78 -12.47 12.49 5.66
CA PHE A 78 -12.78 11.08 5.89
C PHE A 78 -14.19 10.88 6.44
N THR A 79 -14.65 11.76 7.34
CA THR A 79 -16.01 11.68 7.88
C THR A 79 -17.06 12.13 6.86
N ALA A 80 -16.79 13.20 6.10
CA ALA A 80 -17.69 13.70 5.07
C ALA A 80 -17.86 12.72 3.89
N THR A 81 -16.81 11.98 3.55
CA THR A 81 -16.81 11.01 2.45
C THR A 81 -17.14 9.58 2.89
N ALA A 82 -17.40 9.32 4.17
CA ALA A 82 -17.61 7.97 4.72
C ALA A 82 -18.74 7.19 4.01
N ASN A 83 -19.90 7.83 3.80
CA ASN A 83 -21.02 7.17 3.11
C ASN A 83 -20.69 6.90 1.63
N LEU A 84 -19.97 7.83 0.99
CA LEU A 84 -19.57 7.69 -0.40
C LEU A 84 -18.51 6.59 -0.58
N SER A 85 -17.48 6.56 0.26
CA SER A 85 -16.43 5.54 0.23
C SER A 85 -16.98 4.15 0.56
N TYR A 86 -17.95 4.07 1.49
CA TYR A 86 -18.66 2.83 1.78
C TYR A 86 -19.48 2.33 0.58
N LEU A 87 -20.22 3.22 -0.08
CA LEU A 87 -20.95 2.87 -1.30
C LEU A 87 -20.00 2.40 -2.42
N VAL A 88 -18.86 3.07 -2.60
CA VAL A 88 -17.81 2.65 -3.54
C VAL A 88 -17.30 1.25 -3.19
N GLY A 89 -17.10 0.94 -1.90
CA GLY A 89 -16.72 -0.39 -1.44
C GLY A 89 -17.73 -1.46 -1.83
N ILE A 90 -19.02 -1.22 -1.59
CA ILE A 90 -20.10 -2.13 -2.01
C ILE A 90 -20.10 -2.34 -3.52
N LEU A 91 -19.98 -1.26 -4.29
CA LEU A 91 -19.94 -1.34 -5.75
C LEU A 91 -18.74 -2.16 -6.25
N LEU A 92 -17.57 -2.00 -5.63
CA LEU A 92 -16.38 -2.79 -5.97
C LEU A 92 -16.56 -4.27 -5.64
N ILE A 93 -17.18 -4.59 -4.50
CA ILE A 93 -17.51 -5.99 -4.13
C ILE A 93 -18.46 -6.57 -5.18
N ILE A 94 -19.52 -5.86 -5.57
CA ILE A 94 -20.44 -6.31 -6.62
C ILE A 94 -19.70 -6.49 -7.96
N ALA A 95 -18.77 -5.58 -8.29
CA ALA A 95 -17.97 -5.67 -9.51
C ALA A 95 -17.12 -6.94 -9.56
N THR A 96 -16.67 -7.50 -8.43
CA THR A 96 -15.91 -8.76 -8.43
C THR A 96 -16.67 -9.93 -9.06
N PHE A 97 -18.00 -9.95 -9.00
CA PHE A 97 -18.77 -11.01 -9.64
C PHE A 97 -18.72 -10.94 -11.17
N ALA A 98 -18.62 -9.73 -11.73
CA ALA A 98 -18.59 -9.50 -13.18
C ALA A 98 -17.17 -9.58 -13.76
N ILE A 99 -16.19 -8.92 -13.12
CA ILE A 99 -14.83 -8.74 -13.65
C ILE A 99 -13.75 -9.40 -12.78
N GLY A 100 -14.13 -10.08 -11.71
CA GLY A 100 -13.19 -10.75 -10.81
C GLY A 100 -12.53 -11.96 -11.45
N LYS A 101 -11.20 -12.02 -11.33
CA LYS A 101 -10.39 -13.18 -11.67
C LYS A 101 -10.47 -14.21 -10.55
N GLU A 102 -10.63 -15.47 -10.95
CA GLU A 102 -10.57 -16.60 -10.04
C GLU A 102 -9.11 -16.90 -9.67
N ILE A 103 -8.79 -16.82 -8.38
CA ILE A 103 -7.49 -17.15 -7.82
C ILE A 103 -7.72 -18.10 -6.64
N LYS A 104 -7.17 -19.32 -6.73
CA LYS A 104 -7.33 -20.38 -5.71
C LYS A 104 -8.82 -20.70 -5.40
N GLY A 105 -9.69 -20.70 -6.41
CA GLY A 105 -11.11 -21.01 -6.26
C GLY A 105 -11.98 -19.86 -5.73
N SER A 106 -11.42 -18.64 -5.56
CA SER A 106 -12.18 -17.46 -5.16
C SER A 106 -12.11 -16.36 -6.22
N LYS A 107 -13.27 -15.74 -6.54
CA LYS A 107 -13.39 -14.57 -7.42
C LYS A 107 -13.42 -13.26 -6.62
N SER A 108 -12.32 -12.96 -5.92
CA SER A 108 -12.22 -11.75 -5.09
C SER A 108 -11.25 -10.71 -5.65
N TRP A 109 -10.59 -10.97 -6.78
CA TRP A 109 -9.50 -10.13 -7.28
C TRP A 109 -9.87 -9.49 -8.61
N ILE A 110 -9.85 -8.17 -8.67
CA ILE A 110 -10.04 -7.41 -9.92
C ILE A 110 -8.65 -7.17 -10.53
N PRO A 111 -8.33 -7.78 -11.71
CA PRO A 111 -7.04 -7.59 -12.34
C PRO A 111 -6.98 -6.23 -13.05
N LEU A 112 -6.12 -5.32 -12.58
CA LEU A 112 -5.89 -4.00 -13.19
C LEU A 112 -4.70 -4.01 -14.17
N GLY A 113 -4.17 -5.20 -14.51
CA GLY A 113 -3.00 -5.38 -15.36
C GLY A 113 -1.67 -5.23 -14.61
N PHE A 114 -1.44 -4.09 -13.96
CA PHE A 114 -0.21 -3.83 -13.19
C PHE A 114 -0.30 -4.32 -11.74
N MET A 115 -1.50 -4.29 -11.15
CA MET A 115 -1.79 -4.79 -9.81
C MET A 115 -3.12 -5.54 -9.81
N ASN A 116 -3.32 -6.37 -8.78
CA ASN A 116 -4.63 -6.94 -8.51
C ASN A 116 -5.25 -6.15 -7.36
N LEU A 117 -6.43 -5.59 -7.59
CA LEU A 117 -7.20 -4.90 -6.56
C LEU A 117 -8.10 -5.93 -5.88
N GLN A 118 -8.04 -6.00 -4.55
CA GLN A 118 -8.95 -6.83 -3.77
C GLN A 118 -9.90 -5.92 -3.00
N PRO A 119 -11.17 -5.81 -3.42
CA PRO A 119 -12.19 -5.27 -2.54
C PRO A 119 -12.53 -6.34 -1.49
N VAL A 120 -12.21 -6.04 -0.24
CA VAL A 120 -12.53 -6.85 0.95
C VAL A 120 -13.56 -6.16 1.81
#